data_AF-A0A439D3L4-F1
#
_entry.id   AF-A0A439D3L4-F1
#
_cell.length_a   1.000
_cell.length_b   1.000
_cell.length_c   1.000
_cell.angle_alpha   90.00
_cell.angle_beta   90.00
_cell.angle_gamma   90.00
#
_symmetry.space_group_name_H-M   'P 1'
#
loop_
_entity.id
_entity.type
_entity.pdbx_description
1 polymer ?
#
loop_
_entity_poly.entity_id
_entity_poly.type
_entity_poly.pdbx_seq_one_letter_code
_entity_poly.pdbx_strand_id
1 'polypeptide(L)'
;MRPQGPLLHFHQFQSEYFRVESGIMGIEVNGKHRKVYPEDGEVSVKAGSVHRFYIHPESPVDMTVYLSASDSGMDYQLDRIFFENWYGYWHDALLHEGKLNFLQYLAIQDGGDAYSVPPKWVPFRRFIGYWGSVFLGRWIGGMLGYKPFFKEYTTDWDYAVAKMKGSFFQRHMVEESYTKAKTWDEQVAMDQGKVLNAEYEQWTVDLSQPKKSAKATNGVKVNGTKANGNQAVAAA
;
A
#
# COMPACT_ATOMS: atom_id res chain seq x y z
N MET A 1 -5.75 19.64 2.82
CA MET A 1 -4.79 20.21 3.80
C MET A 1 -3.50 19.41 3.66
N ARG A 2 -2.35 20.06 3.41
CA ARG A 2 -1.07 19.34 3.29
C ARG A 2 -0.68 18.81 4.67
N PRO A 3 -0.40 17.52 4.82
CA PRO A 3 0.00 16.95 6.10
C PRO A 3 1.42 17.41 6.44
N GLN A 4 1.65 17.81 7.69
CA GLN A 4 2.94 18.35 8.15
C GLN A 4 3.86 17.26 8.74
N GLY A 5 3.36 16.03 8.88
CA GLY A 5 4.03 14.89 9.52
C GLY A 5 3.02 13.78 9.83
N PRO A 6 3.45 12.68 10.45
CA PRO A 6 2.55 11.59 10.83
C PRO A 6 1.50 12.03 11.86
N LEU A 7 0.38 11.30 11.89
CA LEU A 7 -0.63 11.45 12.94
C LEU A 7 -0.05 11.05 14.31
N LEU A 8 -0.73 11.43 15.40
CA LEU A 8 -0.32 11.04 16.75
C LEU A 8 -0.35 9.50 16.90
N HIS A 9 0.78 8.91 17.24
CA HIS A 9 0.96 7.46 17.33
C HIS A 9 1.89 7.08 18.49
N PHE A 10 2.15 5.79 18.65
CA PHE A 10 3.19 5.27 19.53
C PHE A 10 3.75 3.98 18.94
N HIS A 11 4.99 3.68 19.29
CA HIS A 11 5.61 2.39 19.02
C HIS A 11 5.55 1.52 20.27
N GLN A 12 5.15 0.26 20.16
CA GLN A 12 4.99 -0.58 21.35
C GLN A 12 6.32 -1.20 21.78
N PHE A 13 7.17 -1.57 20.81
CA PHE A 13 8.37 -2.38 21.07
C PHE A 13 9.69 -1.71 20.65
N GLN A 14 9.66 -0.60 19.92
CA GLN A 14 10.86 0.13 19.51
C GLN A 14 10.89 1.58 19.99
N SER A 15 12.11 2.10 20.18
CA SER A 15 12.35 3.53 20.32
C SER A 15 12.68 4.12 18.96
N GLU A 16 12.18 5.32 18.68
CA GLU A 16 12.55 6.07 17.48
C GLU A 16 13.66 7.07 17.77
N TYR A 17 14.51 7.31 16.78
CA TYR A 17 15.62 8.25 16.81
C TYR A 17 15.48 9.21 15.65
N PHE A 18 15.77 10.48 15.94
CA PHE A 18 15.62 11.59 15.00
C PHE A 18 16.87 12.43 15.03
N ARG A 19 17.42 12.73 13.84
CA ARG A 19 18.48 13.72 13.69
C ARG A 19 18.08 14.69 12.59
N VAL A 20 17.88 15.95 12.96
CA VAL A 20 17.54 17.01 12.00
C VAL A 20 18.79 17.36 11.20
N GLU A 21 18.67 17.39 9.88
CA GLU A 21 19.73 17.85 8.98
C GLU A 21 19.51 19.31 8.57
N SER A 22 18.26 19.68 8.27
CA SER A 22 17.86 21.02 7.86
C SER A 22 16.45 21.36 8.35
N GLY A 23 16.15 22.66 8.47
CA GLY A 23 14.87 23.15 8.97
C GLY A 23 14.71 23.00 10.49
N ILE A 24 13.47 23.06 10.97
CA ILE A 24 13.12 22.92 12.39
C ILE A 24 12.07 21.84 12.53
N MET A 25 12.38 20.78 13.29
CA MET A 25 11.42 19.75 13.63
C MET A 25 10.66 20.13 14.90
N GLY A 26 9.34 20.20 14.81
CA GLY A 26 8.47 20.17 15.98
C GLY A 26 8.24 18.72 16.38
N ILE A 27 8.43 18.39 17.66
CA ILE A 27 8.11 17.07 18.20
C ILE A 27 7.16 17.21 19.39
N GLU A 28 6.07 16.46 19.39
CA GLU A 28 5.16 16.31 20.52
C GLU A 28 5.39 14.94 21.14
N VAL A 29 5.68 14.88 22.45
CA VAL A 29 5.82 13.63 23.21
C VAL A 29 4.98 13.73 24.48
N ASN A 30 4.00 12.83 24.62
CA ASN A 30 3.04 12.79 25.73
C ASN A 30 2.36 14.15 25.99
N GLY A 31 2.07 14.91 24.91
CA GLY A 31 1.45 16.23 24.96
C GLY A 31 2.41 17.39 25.27
N LYS A 32 3.71 17.13 25.45
CA LYS A 32 4.73 18.18 25.57
C LYS A 32 5.36 18.45 24.21
N HIS A 33 5.47 19.72 23.83
CA HIS A 33 6.05 20.14 22.56
C HIS A 33 7.49 20.62 22.74
N ARG A 34 8.36 20.26 21.80
CA ARG A 34 9.75 20.73 21.73
C ARG A 34 10.12 21.04 20.27
N LYS A 35 10.96 22.04 20.07
CA LYS A 35 11.67 22.30 18.81
C LYS A 35 13.00 21.54 18.84
N VAL A 36 13.35 20.93 17.72
CA VAL A 36 14.62 20.23 17.53
C VAL A 36 15.31 20.83 16.32
N TYR A 37 16.56 21.24 16.53
CA TYR A 37 17.41 21.89 15.57
C TYR A 37 18.55 20.96 15.12
N PRO A 38 19.22 21.22 13.99
CA PRO A 38 20.39 20.44 13.58
C PRO A 38 21.47 20.32 14.66
N GLU A 39 21.71 21.39 15.42
CA GLU A 39 22.70 21.44 16.50
C GLU A 39 22.33 20.64 17.76
N ASP A 40 21.06 20.21 17.92
CA ASP A 40 20.64 19.37 19.05
C ASP A 40 21.19 17.93 18.93
N GLY A 41 21.70 17.55 17.75
CA GLY A 41 22.14 16.19 17.48
C GLY A 41 20.97 15.20 17.38
N GLU A 42 21.22 13.94 17.77
CA GLU A 42 20.19 12.90 17.76
C GLU A 42 19.34 12.97 19.04
N VAL A 43 18.01 12.99 18.85
CA VAL A 43 17.03 12.87 19.93
C VAL A 43 16.27 11.56 19.79
N SER A 44 15.78 11.00 20.90
CA SER A 44 15.03 9.75 20.88
C SER A 44 13.68 9.85 21.58
N VAL A 45 12.72 9.07 21.08
CA VAL A 45 11.43 8.82 21.72
C VAL A 45 11.38 7.37 22.14
N LYS A 46 11.21 7.14 23.45
CA LYS A 46 11.19 5.78 24.01
C LYS A 46 9.93 5.04 23.63
N ALA A 47 10.07 3.73 23.44
CA ALA A 47 8.97 2.79 23.26
C ALA A 47 7.81 3.07 24.24
N GLY A 48 6.60 3.07 23.70
CA GLY A 48 5.37 3.33 24.41
C GLY A 48 5.03 4.81 24.63
N SER A 49 5.92 5.73 24.28
CA SER A 49 5.62 7.16 24.33
C SER A 49 4.65 7.52 23.21
N VAL A 50 3.62 8.30 23.52
CA VAL A 50 2.70 8.81 22.50
C VAL A 50 3.30 10.05 21.87
N HIS A 51 3.53 10.06 20.58
CA HIS A 51 4.26 11.14 19.91
C HIS A 51 3.84 11.37 18.46
N ARG A 52 4.30 12.50 17.94
CA ARG A 52 4.35 12.85 16.52
C ARG A 52 5.46 13.87 16.30
N PHE A 53 5.99 13.91 15.09
CA PHE A 53 6.83 15.01 14.63
C PHE A 53 6.16 15.72 13.46
N TYR A 54 6.55 16.96 13.22
CA TYR A 54 6.01 17.79 12.15
C TYR A 54 7.01 18.88 11.77
N ILE A 55 6.87 19.41 10.56
CA ILE A 55 7.60 20.62 10.15
C ILE A 55 7.12 21.77 11.04
N HIS A 56 8.02 22.35 11.86
CA HIS A 56 7.63 23.41 12.77
C HIS A 56 7.16 24.65 11.97
N PRO A 57 6.10 25.38 12.39
CA PRO A 57 5.60 26.55 11.65
C PRO A 57 6.62 27.68 11.46
N GLU A 58 7.65 27.72 12.30
CA GLU A 58 8.76 28.68 12.20
C GLU A 58 9.94 28.16 11.37
N SER A 59 9.84 26.95 10.79
CA SER A 59 10.91 26.41 9.95
C SER A 59 11.08 27.31 8.71
N PRO A 60 12.26 27.90 8.50
CA PRO A 60 12.48 28.83 7.39
C PRO A 60 12.63 28.11 6.03
N VAL A 61 12.88 26.80 6.08
CA VAL A 61 13.10 25.92 4.94
C VAL A 61 12.32 24.62 5.12
N ASP A 62 12.27 23.82 4.06
CA ASP A 62 11.84 22.43 4.17
C ASP A 62 12.70 21.68 5.20
N MET A 63 12.07 20.74 5.90
CA MET A 63 12.72 19.98 6.96
C MET A 63 13.22 18.65 6.41
N THR A 64 14.52 18.39 6.57
CA THR A 64 15.10 17.06 6.37
C THR A 64 15.49 16.48 7.71
N VAL A 65 15.02 15.26 7.98
CA VAL A 65 15.28 14.52 9.22
C VAL A 65 15.69 13.09 8.87
N TYR A 66 16.74 12.61 9.51
CA TYR A 66 17.10 11.19 9.52
C TYR A 66 16.27 10.49 10.59
N LEU A 67 15.54 9.46 10.20
CA LEU A 67 14.76 8.60 11.10
C LEU A 67 15.37 7.21 11.16
N SER A 68 15.44 6.66 12.35
CA SER A 68 15.72 5.25 12.59
C SER A 68 14.95 4.75 13.81
N ALA A 69 14.87 3.44 13.97
CA ALA A 69 14.28 2.81 15.14
C ALA A 69 15.24 1.77 15.73
N SER A 70 15.08 1.50 17.02
CA SER A 70 15.79 0.40 17.67
C SER A 70 15.28 -0.93 17.12
N ASP A 71 16.19 -1.86 16.83
CA ASP A 71 15.81 -3.24 16.54
C ASP A 71 15.13 -3.86 17.76
N SER A 72 13.86 -4.24 17.59
CA SER A 72 13.05 -4.88 18.63
C SER A 72 13.16 -6.41 18.59
N GLY A 73 13.84 -6.98 17.59
CA GLY A 73 13.88 -8.41 17.32
C GLY A 73 12.55 -8.99 16.83
N MET A 74 11.62 -8.14 16.40
CA MET A 74 10.28 -8.53 15.96
C MET A 74 10.14 -8.32 14.45
N ASP A 75 9.39 -9.21 13.79
CA ASP A 75 9.09 -9.10 12.34
C ASP A 75 8.43 -7.75 12.00
N TYR A 76 7.67 -7.20 12.94
CA TYR A 76 7.02 -5.90 12.81
C TYR A 76 7.86 -4.82 13.49
N GLN A 77 8.55 -4.05 12.67
CA GLN A 77 9.42 -2.95 13.08
C GLN A 77 9.31 -1.81 12.09
N LEU A 78 9.63 -0.60 12.55
CA LEU A 78 9.73 0.58 11.74
C LEU A 78 11.04 0.51 10.94
N ASP A 79 10.91 0.21 9.65
CA ASP A 79 12.03 0.13 8.74
C ASP A 79 11.69 0.73 7.37
N ARG A 80 12.65 0.64 6.44
CA ARG A 80 12.51 1.20 5.10
C ARG A 80 11.25 0.70 4.40
N ILE A 81 10.97 -0.60 4.45
CA ILE A 81 9.81 -1.17 3.73
C ILE A 81 8.48 -0.70 4.34
N PHE A 82 8.42 -0.45 5.66
CA PHE A 82 7.27 0.24 6.24
C PHE A 82 7.09 1.64 5.65
N PHE A 83 8.15 2.47 5.61
CA PHE A 83 8.06 3.83 5.08
C PHE A 83 7.67 3.87 3.61
N GLU A 84 8.28 3.01 2.80
CA GLU A 84 7.95 2.83 1.39
C GLU A 84 6.45 2.57 1.19
N ASN A 85 5.90 1.63 1.96
CA ASN A 85 4.48 1.27 1.86
C ASN A 85 3.55 2.34 2.43
N TRP A 86 3.92 2.96 3.56
CA TRP A 86 3.11 4.01 4.15
C TRP A 86 3.01 5.22 3.23
N TYR A 87 4.14 5.73 2.74
CA TYR A 87 4.15 6.90 1.87
C TYR A 87 3.65 6.56 0.45
N GLY A 88 3.92 5.37 -0.08
CA GLY A 88 3.37 4.91 -1.36
C GLY A 88 1.84 4.83 -1.32
N TYR A 89 1.28 4.11 -0.33
CA TYR A 89 -0.17 4.02 -0.16
C TYR A 89 -0.83 5.37 0.07
N TRP A 90 -0.19 6.23 0.87
CA TRP A 90 -0.71 7.56 1.14
C TRP A 90 -0.66 8.48 -0.08
N HIS A 91 0.40 8.39 -0.89
CA HIS A 91 0.50 9.10 -2.15
C HIS A 91 -0.65 8.73 -3.10
N ASP A 92 -0.92 7.44 -3.26
CA ASP A 92 -2.00 6.96 -4.12
C ASP A 92 -3.38 7.40 -3.58
N ALA A 93 -3.58 7.37 -2.27
CA ALA A 93 -4.80 7.88 -1.63
C ALA A 93 -5.00 9.39 -1.87
N LEU A 94 -3.93 10.17 -1.97
CA LEU A 94 -3.99 11.60 -2.30
C LEU A 94 -4.28 11.86 -3.79
N LEU A 95 -3.74 11.03 -4.69
CA LEU A 95 -3.90 11.20 -6.14
C LEU A 95 -5.29 10.81 -6.64
N HIS A 96 -5.92 9.79 -6.05
CA HIS A 96 -7.14 9.17 -6.58
C HIS A 96 -8.44 9.60 -5.88
N GLU A 97 -8.50 10.81 -5.30
CA GLU A 97 -9.63 11.36 -4.51
C GLU A 97 -10.09 10.50 -3.31
N GLY A 98 -9.39 9.38 -3.05
CA GLY A 98 -9.89 8.25 -2.29
C GLY A 98 -9.23 8.15 -0.93
N LYS A 99 -9.98 8.59 0.09
CA LYS A 99 -9.67 8.48 1.53
C LYS A 99 -8.92 7.20 1.88
N LEU A 100 -7.97 7.29 2.80
CA LEU A 100 -7.32 6.12 3.41
C LEU A 100 -8.40 5.14 3.91
N ASN A 101 -8.35 3.89 3.45
CA ASN A 101 -9.20 2.84 4.00
C ASN A 101 -8.72 2.54 5.42
N PHE A 102 -9.65 2.52 6.38
CA PHE A 102 -9.29 2.38 7.79
C PHE A 102 -8.65 1.03 8.12
N LEU A 103 -9.14 -0.09 7.57
CA LEU A 103 -8.55 -1.41 7.82
C LEU A 103 -7.17 -1.53 7.18
N GLN A 104 -7.01 -1.02 5.96
CA GLN A 104 -5.72 -0.97 5.27
C GLN A 104 -4.70 -0.10 6.02
N TYR A 105 -5.14 1.07 6.52
CA TYR A 105 -4.33 1.93 7.38
C TYR A 105 -3.83 1.17 8.60
N LEU A 106 -4.73 0.51 9.34
CA LEU A 106 -4.35 -0.27 10.52
C LEU A 106 -3.41 -1.43 10.18
N ALA A 107 -3.57 -2.07 9.03
CA ALA A 107 -2.69 -3.14 8.57
C ALA A 107 -1.26 -2.64 8.30
N ILE A 108 -1.09 -1.52 7.60
CA ILE A 108 0.23 -0.92 7.34
C ILE A 108 0.88 -0.46 8.64
N GLN A 109 0.13 0.24 9.49
CA GLN A 109 0.57 0.74 10.78
C GLN A 109 1.08 -0.38 11.69
N ASP A 110 0.33 -1.48 11.76
CA ASP A 110 0.74 -2.67 12.51
C ASP A 110 2.00 -3.34 11.90
N GLY A 111 2.16 -3.26 10.58
CA GLY A 111 3.37 -3.70 9.86
C GLY A 111 4.66 -3.02 10.32
N GLY A 112 4.56 -1.80 10.83
CA GLY A 112 5.67 -0.97 11.30
C GLY A 112 5.74 -0.76 12.82
N ASP A 113 4.97 -1.52 13.62
CA ASP A 113 4.82 -1.28 15.07
C ASP A 113 4.43 0.19 15.36
N ALA A 114 3.57 0.82 14.54
CA ALA A 114 3.24 2.25 14.58
C ALA A 114 1.74 2.49 14.87
N TYR A 115 1.33 2.51 16.12
CA TYR A 115 -0.08 2.42 16.50
C TYR A 115 -0.74 3.77 16.77
N SER A 116 -1.93 4.00 16.18
CA SER A 116 -2.75 5.17 16.49
C SER A 116 -3.26 5.09 17.93
N VAL A 117 -3.40 6.25 18.56
CA VAL A 117 -3.92 6.35 19.93
C VAL A 117 -5.35 6.91 19.94
N PRO A 118 -6.29 6.27 20.65
CA PRO A 118 -7.59 6.86 20.95
C PRO A 118 -7.50 8.21 21.69
N PRO A 119 -8.59 9.00 21.72
CA PRO A 119 -8.64 10.27 22.44
C PRO A 119 -8.17 10.16 23.90
N LYS A 120 -7.63 11.26 24.45
CA LYS A 120 -7.02 11.32 25.80
C LYS A 120 -7.96 10.86 26.93
N TRP A 121 -9.27 10.96 26.75
CA TRP A 121 -10.28 10.56 27.74
C TRP A 121 -10.54 9.05 27.79
N VAL A 122 -10.07 8.28 26.80
CA VAL A 122 -10.26 6.82 26.76
C VAL A 122 -9.25 6.13 27.69
N PRO A 123 -9.70 5.31 28.67
CA PRO A 123 -8.80 4.57 29.54
C PRO A 123 -8.05 3.48 28.75
N PHE A 124 -6.82 3.14 29.17
CA PHE A 124 -5.97 2.13 28.51
C PHE A 124 -5.79 2.34 27.00
N ARG A 125 -5.86 3.59 26.53
CA ARG A 125 -5.82 3.94 25.09
C ARG A 125 -4.67 3.32 24.30
N ARG A 126 -3.48 3.12 24.90
CA ARG A 126 -2.37 2.41 24.24
C ARG A 126 -2.69 0.94 23.98
N PHE A 127 -3.24 0.24 24.98
CA PHE A 127 -3.67 -1.15 24.84
C PHE A 127 -4.73 -1.26 23.73
N ILE A 128 -5.70 -0.36 23.71
CA ILE A 128 -6.75 -0.30 22.69
C ILE A 128 -6.16 0.02 21.31
N GLY A 129 -5.21 0.95 21.21
CA GLY A 129 -4.55 1.29 19.94
C GLY A 129 -3.78 0.11 19.37
N TYR A 130 -2.96 -0.54 20.21
CA TYR A 130 -2.18 -1.72 19.84
C TYR A 130 -3.09 -2.86 19.38
N TRP A 131 -3.97 -3.34 20.27
CA TRP A 131 -4.84 -4.47 19.96
C TRP A 131 -5.90 -4.13 18.90
N GLY A 132 -6.29 -2.87 18.78
CA GLY A 132 -7.16 -2.40 17.71
C GLY A 132 -6.53 -2.61 16.34
N SER A 133 -5.27 -2.19 16.15
CA SER A 133 -4.57 -2.43 14.88
C SER A 133 -4.29 -3.91 14.63
N VAL A 134 -3.91 -4.67 15.66
CA VAL A 134 -3.68 -6.12 15.53
C VAL A 134 -4.97 -6.84 15.12
N PHE A 135 -6.07 -6.60 15.84
CA PHE A 135 -7.33 -7.28 15.58
C PHE A 135 -7.94 -6.84 14.25
N LEU A 136 -8.10 -5.54 14.04
CA LEU A 136 -8.79 -5.01 12.86
C LEU A 136 -7.91 -5.01 11.61
N GLY A 137 -6.65 -4.58 11.74
CA GLY A 137 -5.71 -4.48 10.62
C GLY A 137 -5.12 -5.83 10.24
N ARG A 138 -4.48 -6.54 11.18
CA ARG A 138 -3.79 -7.80 10.87
C ARG A 138 -4.77 -8.96 10.66
N TRP A 139 -5.71 -9.17 11.58
CA TRP A 139 -6.55 -10.38 11.54
C TRP A 139 -7.77 -10.21 10.64
N ILE A 140 -8.66 -9.28 10.97
CA ILE A 140 -9.84 -9.01 10.13
C ILE A 140 -9.39 -8.50 8.76
N GLY A 141 -8.45 -7.56 8.73
CA GLY A 141 -7.93 -7.02 7.49
C GLY A 141 -7.29 -8.08 6.62
N GLY A 142 -6.44 -8.94 7.18
CA GLY A 142 -5.82 -10.05 6.45
C GLY A 142 -6.81 -11.07 5.88
N MET A 143 -7.93 -11.34 6.57
CA MET A 143 -9.01 -12.16 6.01
C MET A 143 -9.72 -11.49 4.83
N LEU A 144 -9.78 -10.15 4.83
CA LEU A 144 -10.42 -9.34 3.79
C LEU A 144 -9.45 -8.95 2.66
N GLY A 145 -8.19 -9.36 2.72
CA GLY A 145 -7.18 -9.06 1.70
C GLY A 145 -6.35 -7.80 1.93
N TYR A 146 -6.49 -7.14 3.09
CA TYR A 146 -5.65 -5.99 3.46
C TYR A 146 -4.30 -6.46 4.01
N LYS A 147 -3.20 -5.94 3.46
CA LYS A 147 -1.83 -6.37 3.77
C LYS A 147 -0.91 -5.18 4.09
N PRO A 148 0.13 -5.37 4.92
CA PRO A 148 1.03 -4.28 5.32
C PRO A 148 1.96 -3.84 4.20
N PHE A 149 2.28 -4.72 3.25
CA PHE A 149 3.28 -4.48 2.21
C PHE A 149 2.75 -4.85 0.81
N PHE A 150 3.03 -3.98 -0.14
CA PHE A 150 2.67 -4.04 -1.55
C PHE A 150 3.94 -4.03 -2.40
N LYS A 151 3.99 -4.87 -3.42
CA LYS A 151 5.19 -5.08 -4.21
C LYS A 151 5.57 -3.81 -4.98
N GLU A 152 4.57 -3.04 -5.38
CA GLU A 152 4.67 -1.80 -6.14
C GLU A 152 5.42 -0.69 -5.38
N TYR A 153 5.37 -0.73 -4.05
CA TYR A 153 6.06 0.26 -3.21
C TYR A 153 7.38 -0.27 -2.65
N THR A 154 7.55 -1.59 -2.57
CA THR A 154 8.60 -2.21 -1.75
C THR A 154 9.86 -2.50 -2.54
N THR A 155 10.98 -1.90 -2.14
CA THR A 155 12.28 -2.18 -2.75
C THR A 155 12.81 -3.58 -2.41
N ASP A 156 12.62 -4.01 -1.16
CA ASP A 156 13.05 -5.33 -0.67
C ASP A 156 11.84 -6.24 -0.45
N TRP A 157 11.34 -6.81 -1.55
CA TRP A 157 10.12 -7.62 -1.53
C TRP A 157 10.31 -8.94 -0.78
N ASP A 158 11.48 -9.56 -0.87
CA ASP A 158 11.75 -10.83 -0.18
C ASP A 158 11.66 -10.64 1.35
N TYR A 159 12.18 -9.52 1.87
CA TYR A 159 12.03 -9.17 3.27
C TYR A 159 10.57 -8.91 3.67
N ALA A 160 9.80 -8.20 2.83
CA ALA A 160 8.36 -8.00 3.07
C ALA A 160 7.57 -9.31 3.07
N VAL A 161 7.89 -10.24 2.16
CA VAL A 161 7.31 -11.60 2.12
C VAL A 161 7.64 -12.35 3.40
N ALA A 162 8.89 -12.31 3.88
CA ALA A 162 9.29 -12.96 5.13
C ALA A 162 8.44 -12.46 6.31
N LYS A 163 8.27 -11.14 6.45
CA LYS A 163 7.39 -10.55 7.48
C LYS A 163 5.94 -10.99 7.36
N MET A 164 5.36 -10.98 6.16
CA MET A 164 3.96 -11.39 5.96
C MET A 164 3.75 -12.88 6.26
N LYS A 165 4.74 -13.73 5.98
CA LYS A 165 4.71 -15.16 6.32
C LYS A 165 4.68 -15.41 7.83
N GLY A 166 5.22 -14.50 8.64
CA GLY A 166 5.14 -14.55 10.11
C GLY A 166 3.70 -14.54 10.65
N SER A 167 2.72 -14.05 9.89
CA SER A 167 1.31 -14.01 10.30
C SER A 167 0.45 -15.03 9.56
N PHE A 168 -0.41 -15.74 10.31
CA PHE A 168 -1.43 -16.62 9.75
C PHE A 168 -2.37 -15.90 8.77
N PHE A 169 -2.77 -14.69 9.11
CA PHE A 169 -3.74 -13.93 8.35
C PHE A 169 -3.16 -13.24 7.12
N GLN A 170 -1.83 -13.17 7.00
CA GLN A 170 -1.15 -12.46 5.92
C GLN A 170 -0.35 -13.37 4.98
N ARG A 171 0.07 -14.56 5.43
CA ARG A 171 0.90 -15.48 4.63
C ARG A 171 0.31 -15.88 3.28
N HIS A 172 -1.02 -15.81 3.11
CA HIS A 172 -1.70 -16.18 1.86
C HIS A 172 -1.63 -15.07 0.81
N MET A 173 -1.28 -13.85 1.20
CA MET A 173 -1.24 -12.66 0.33
C MET A 173 0.14 -12.39 -0.28
N VAL A 174 1.07 -13.33 -0.13
CA VAL A 174 2.44 -13.21 -0.66
C VAL A 174 2.45 -13.46 -2.16
N GLU A 175 3.03 -12.53 -2.91
CA GLU A 175 3.15 -12.63 -4.37
C GLU A 175 4.53 -13.19 -4.72
N GLU A 176 4.64 -14.52 -4.77
CA GLU A 176 5.90 -15.21 -5.09
C GLU A 176 5.91 -15.80 -6.51
N SER A 177 4.81 -15.69 -7.26
CA SER A 177 4.66 -16.30 -8.60
C SER A 177 5.73 -15.83 -9.60
N TYR A 178 6.20 -14.58 -9.46
CA TYR A 178 7.25 -14.01 -10.31
C TYR A 178 8.58 -14.80 -10.23
N THR A 179 8.88 -15.45 -9.10
CA THR A 179 10.09 -16.27 -8.94
C THR A 179 10.08 -17.51 -9.84
N LYS A 180 8.87 -17.92 -10.26
CA LYS A 180 8.64 -19.03 -11.18
C LYS A 180 8.24 -18.56 -12.57
N ALA A 181 8.15 -17.24 -12.78
CA ALA A 181 7.80 -16.70 -14.08
C ALA A 181 8.95 -16.96 -15.05
N LYS A 182 8.62 -17.58 -16.18
CA LYS A 182 9.55 -17.76 -17.28
C LYS A 182 9.89 -16.42 -17.90
N THR A 183 11.08 -16.28 -18.46
CA THR A 183 11.43 -15.10 -19.24
C THR A 183 10.49 -14.93 -20.43
N TRP A 184 10.39 -13.71 -20.97
CA TRP A 184 9.57 -13.47 -22.16
C TRP A 184 10.00 -14.38 -23.32
N ASP A 185 11.31 -14.54 -23.53
CA ASP A 185 11.85 -15.40 -24.59
C ASP A 185 11.49 -16.88 -24.38
N GLU A 186 11.53 -17.38 -23.14
CA GLU A 186 11.08 -18.73 -22.81
C GLU A 186 9.57 -18.90 -23.01
N GLN A 187 8.76 -17.89 -22.68
CA GLN A 187 7.33 -17.91 -22.93
C GLN A 187 7.02 -17.93 -24.43
N VAL A 188 7.70 -17.08 -25.22
CA VAL A 188 7.60 -17.06 -26.69
C VAL A 188 8.08 -18.37 -27.31
N ALA A 189 9.15 -18.97 -26.77
CA ALA A 189 9.64 -20.28 -27.22
C ALA A 189 8.63 -21.40 -26.94
N MET A 190 7.89 -21.33 -25.84
CA MET A 190 6.78 -22.24 -25.55
C MET A 190 5.57 -22.04 -26.47
N ASP A 191 5.39 -20.83 -27.00
CA ASP A 191 4.31 -20.47 -27.93
C ASP A 191 4.62 -20.82 -29.40
N GLN A 192 5.71 -21.54 -29.67
CA GLN A 192 6.16 -21.91 -31.02
C GLN A 192 5.28 -22.96 -31.73
N GLY A 193 4.07 -23.23 -31.25
CA GLY A 193 3.12 -24.09 -31.92
C GLY A 193 1.69 -23.76 -31.54
N LYS A 194 0.85 -23.46 -32.54
CA LYS A 194 -0.60 -23.47 -32.34
C LYS A 194 -1.00 -24.87 -31.88
N VAL A 195 -1.65 -24.95 -30.73
CA VAL A 195 -2.20 -26.22 -30.26
C VAL A 195 -3.47 -26.50 -31.07
N LEU A 196 -3.33 -27.28 -32.14
CA LEU A 196 -4.39 -27.57 -33.14
C LEU A 196 -5.59 -28.37 -32.57
N ASN A 197 -5.55 -28.75 -31.29
CA ASN A 197 -6.60 -29.52 -30.63
C ASN A 197 -7.41 -28.69 -29.61
N ALA A 198 -7.12 -27.38 -29.46
CA ALA A 198 -7.91 -26.53 -28.60
C ALA A 198 -9.23 -26.17 -29.30
N GLU A 199 -10.37 -26.53 -28.72
CA GLU A 199 -11.73 -26.24 -29.22
C GLU A 199 -12.03 -24.73 -29.42
N TYR A 200 -11.09 -23.86 -29.01
CA TYR A 200 -11.13 -22.41 -29.18
C TYR A 200 -10.65 -21.94 -30.57
N GLU A 201 -10.15 -22.81 -31.46
CA GLU A 201 -9.74 -22.42 -32.83
C GLU A 201 -10.86 -21.70 -33.60
N GLN A 202 -12.13 -22.07 -33.34
CA GLN A 202 -13.29 -21.43 -33.96
C GLN A 202 -13.44 -19.93 -33.62
N TRP A 203 -12.80 -19.46 -32.55
CA TRP A 203 -12.90 -18.09 -32.04
C TRP A 203 -11.61 -17.27 -32.22
N THR A 204 -10.53 -17.87 -32.71
CA THR A 204 -9.25 -17.19 -32.94
C THR A 204 -9.08 -16.79 -34.40
N VAL A 205 -9.04 -15.49 -34.68
CA VAL A 205 -8.68 -14.97 -36.01
C VAL A 205 -7.17 -14.82 -36.09
N ASP A 206 -6.53 -15.51 -37.04
CA ASP A 206 -5.11 -15.36 -37.29
C ASP A 206 -4.82 -14.03 -38.01
N LEU A 207 -4.30 -13.06 -37.25
CA LEU A 207 -3.96 -11.72 -37.76
C LEU A 207 -2.72 -11.71 -38.66
N SER A 208 -1.92 -12.78 -38.66
CA SER A 208 -0.72 -12.91 -39.50
C SER A 208 -1.03 -13.47 -40.89
N GLN A 209 -2.19 -14.12 -41.06
CA GLN A 209 -2.61 -14.58 -42.37
C GLN A 209 -3.11 -13.40 -43.21
N PRO A 210 -2.65 -13.28 -44.47
CA PRO A 210 -3.24 -12.31 -45.37
C PRO A 210 -4.73 -12.61 -45.48
N LYS A 211 -5.57 -11.59 -45.24
CA LYS A 211 -7.03 -11.70 -45.35
C LYS A 211 -7.35 -12.37 -46.69
N LYS A 212 -7.71 -13.65 -46.69
CA LYS A 212 -8.28 -14.27 -47.87
C LYS A 212 -9.54 -13.46 -48.17
N SER A 213 -9.62 -12.89 -49.36
CA SER A 213 -10.79 -12.14 -49.81
C SER A 213 -12.00 -13.07 -49.69
N ALA A 214 -12.78 -12.90 -48.63
CA ALA A 214 -13.98 -13.66 -48.42
C ALA A 214 -14.94 -13.26 -49.55
N LYS A 215 -15.08 -14.13 -50.55
CA LYS A 215 -16.25 -14.12 -51.43
C LYS A 215 -17.44 -14.34 -50.50
N ALA A 216 -18.15 -13.25 -50.22
CA ALA A 216 -19.37 -13.25 -49.44
C ALA A 216 -20.34 -14.25 -50.05
N THR A 217 -20.55 -15.38 -49.37
CA THR A 217 -21.72 -16.21 -49.57
C THR A 217 -22.21 -16.73 -48.22
N ASN A 218 -23.50 -16.49 -47.99
CA ASN A 218 -24.41 -17.21 -47.10
C ASN A 218 -24.49 -16.76 -45.63
N GLY A 219 -25.25 -15.67 -45.44
CA GLY A 219 -26.55 -15.73 -44.75
C GLY A 219 -26.62 -16.40 -43.38
N VAL A 220 -26.60 -15.58 -42.33
CA VAL A 220 -27.17 -15.94 -41.03
C VAL A 220 -28.37 -15.03 -40.78
N LYS A 221 -29.58 -15.63 -40.80
CA LYS A 221 -30.80 -14.99 -40.30
C LYS A 221 -30.72 -14.95 -38.78
N VAL A 222 -30.72 -13.76 -38.20
CA VAL A 222 -30.87 -13.58 -36.76
C VAL A 222 -32.37 -13.45 -36.46
N ASN A 223 -32.94 -14.46 -35.80
CA ASN A 223 -34.26 -14.39 -35.20
C ASN A 223 -34.15 -13.59 -33.89
N GLY A 224 -34.86 -12.48 -33.79
CA GLY A 224 -35.00 -11.77 -32.52
C GLY A 224 -35.45 -10.32 -32.66
N THR A 225 -36.77 -10.13 -32.69
CA THR A 225 -37.51 -8.91 -32.27
C THR A 225 -37.25 -7.58 -32.99
N LYS A 226 -38.21 -7.20 -33.83
CA LYS A 226 -38.51 -5.79 -34.16
C LYS A 226 -39.43 -5.18 -33.09
N ALA A 227 -39.35 -3.85 -33.03
CA ALA A 227 -40.29 -2.86 -32.46
C ALA A 227 -40.12 -2.59 -30.95
N ASN A 228 -40.06 -1.36 -30.44
CA ASN A 228 -40.31 -0.01 -30.97
C ASN A 228 -39.69 1.00 -29.99
N GLY A 229 -39.41 2.24 -30.42
CA GLY A 229 -39.40 3.35 -29.45
C GLY A 229 -38.50 4.55 -29.79
N ASN A 230 -39.12 5.55 -30.40
CA ASN A 230 -38.89 7.00 -30.23
C ASN A 230 -37.65 7.68 -30.82
N GLN A 231 -37.94 8.35 -31.93
CA GLN A 231 -37.78 9.81 -32.15
C GLN A 231 -36.38 10.41 -31.96
N ALA A 232 -35.73 10.63 -33.10
CA ALA A 232 -34.85 11.77 -33.28
C ALA A 232 -35.68 13.05 -33.42
N VAL A 233 -35.32 14.08 -32.67
CA VAL A 233 -35.43 15.47 -33.13
C VAL A 233 -34.08 16.12 -32.86
N ALA A 234 -33.40 16.50 -33.93
CA ALA A 234 -32.19 17.31 -33.89
C ALA A 234 -32.55 18.80 -33.90
N ALA A 235 -31.69 19.57 -33.24
CA ALA A 235 -31.42 21.00 -33.33
C ALA A 235 -32.24 21.86 -34.33
N ALA A 236 -32.87 22.90 -33.77
CA ALA A 236 -32.68 24.30 -34.17
C ALA A 236 -32.81 25.17 -32.92
#